data_AF-A0A3B9Z608-F1
#
_entry.id   AF-A0A3B9Z608-F1
#
_cell.length_a   1.000
_cell.length_b   1.000
_cell.length_c   1.000
_cell.angle_alpha   90.00
_cell.angle_beta   90.00
_cell.angle_gamma   90.00
#
_symmetry.space_group_name_H-M   'P 1'
#
loop_
_entity.id
_entity.type
_entity.pdbx_description
1 polymer ?
#
loop_
_entity_poly.entity_id
_entity_poly.type
_entity_poly.pdbx_seq_one_letter_code
_entity_poly.pdbx_strand_id
1 'polypeptide(L)'
;MAPVLDWVNDEFGEAMTGAPGIQATYIPLVAHQVSAHGQAEAHFPFGSIDVVDVVRGRIAPGVTWRLGTVVDKPVSRVRRTEAADLGRAIRQIIDAGWLIRDRETKQLRTARFRDICILMATRTGLQQIEIGLTAADVPYRGVGGALVAATAEIRDL
;
A
#
# COMPACT_ATOMS: atom_id res chain seq x y z
N MET A 1 -17.82 -9.16 -14.96
CA MET A 1 -17.77 -10.60 -15.33
C MET A 1 -16.37 -11.10 -15.04
N ALA A 2 -16.22 -12.07 -14.14
CA ALA A 2 -14.93 -12.62 -13.75
C ALA A 2 -14.81 -14.05 -14.33
N PRO A 3 -14.57 -14.20 -15.65
CA PRO A 3 -14.64 -15.50 -16.35
C PRO A 3 -13.71 -16.58 -15.77
N VAL A 4 -12.69 -16.18 -15.01
CA VAL A 4 -11.79 -17.09 -14.32
C VAL A 4 -12.46 -17.77 -13.13
N LEU A 5 -13.31 -17.07 -12.36
CA LEU A 5 -13.96 -17.65 -11.17
C LEU A 5 -15.05 -18.65 -11.56
N ASP A 6 -15.78 -18.37 -12.62
CA ASP A 6 -16.79 -19.28 -13.16
C ASP A 6 -16.11 -20.58 -13.62
N TRP A 7 -15.03 -20.47 -14.41
CA TRP A 7 -14.26 -21.63 -14.85
C TRP A 7 -13.66 -22.43 -13.66
N VAL A 8 -13.06 -21.76 -12.67
CA VAL A 8 -12.50 -22.47 -11.50
C VAL A 8 -13.60 -23.21 -10.73
N ASN A 9 -14.76 -22.58 -10.55
CA ASN A 9 -15.87 -23.20 -9.81
C ASN A 9 -16.46 -24.40 -10.53
N ASP A 10 -16.55 -24.35 -11.85
CA ASP A 10 -17.02 -25.48 -12.65
C ASP A 10 -16.05 -26.66 -12.54
N GLU A 11 -14.76 -26.44 -12.84
CA GLU A 11 -13.75 -27.49 -12.82
C GLU A 11 -13.56 -28.10 -11.42
N PHE A 12 -13.46 -27.26 -10.38
CA PHE A 12 -13.21 -27.74 -9.02
C PHE A 12 -14.48 -28.31 -8.41
N GLY A 13 -15.66 -27.83 -8.79
CA GLY A 13 -16.95 -28.37 -8.36
C GLY A 13 -17.14 -29.82 -8.82
N GLU A 14 -16.69 -30.15 -10.03
CA GLU A 14 -16.71 -31.53 -10.52
C GLU A 14 -15.59 -32.39 -9.94
N ALA A 15 -14.36 -31.85 -9.85
CA ALA A 15 -13.19 -32.64 -9.48
C ALA A 15 -13.05 -32.87 -7.96
N MET A 16 -13.52 -31.94 -7.12
CA MET A 16 -13.30 -32.00 -5.67
C MET A 16 -14.50 -32.59 -4.92
N THR A 17 -14.56 -33.91 -4.89
CA THR A 17 -15.57 -34.64 -4.11
C THR A 17 -15.22 -34.68 -2.61
N GLY A 18 -16.22 -34.42 -1.76
CA GLY A 18 -16.05 -34.42 -0.31
C GLY A 18 -15.96 -35.84 0.27
N ALA A 19 -14.92 -36.11 1.06
CA ALA A 19 -14.71 -37.34 1.80
C ALA A 19 -14.31 -37.03 3.26
N PRO A 20 -15.12 -37.43 4.26
CA PRO A 20 -14.85 -37.12 5.67
C PRO A 20 -13.45 -37.57 6.11
N GLY A 21 -12.68 -36.65 6.69
CA GLY A 21 -11.32 -36.91 7.17
C GLY A 21 -10.24 -36.97 6.08
N ILE A 22 -10.60 -36.84 4.80
CA ILE A 22 -9.67 -36.88 3.66
C ILE A 22 -9.73 -35.56 2.88
N GLN A 23 -10.92 -35.15 2.45
CA GLN A 23 -11.13 -33.97 1.60
C GLN A 23 -12.44 -33.28 1.98
N ALA A 24 -12.38 -31.99 2.31
CA ALA A 24 -13.59 -31.22 2.56
C ALA A 24 -14.42 -31.07 1.27
N THR A 25 -15.74 -30.98 1.41
CA THR A 25 -16.63 -30.64 0.30
C THR A 25 -16.21 -29.29 -0.27
N TYR A 26 -16.08 -29.22 -1.60
CA TYR A 26 -15.76 -27.99 -2.29
C TYR A 26 -16.82 -26.91 -2.03
N ILE A 27 -16.36 -25.70 -1.72
CA ILE A 27 -17.21 -24.52 -1.54
C ILE A 27 -16.87 -23.57 -2.69
N PRO A 28 -17.85 -23.23 -3.55
CA PRO A 28 -17.60 -22.33 -4.69
C PRO A 28 -16.97 -21.01 -4.25
N LEU A 29 -15.93 -20.60 -4.96
CA LEU A 29 -15.27 -19.33 -4.79
C LEU A 29 -16.23 -18.21 -5.20
N VAL A 30 -16.51 -17.31 -4.27
CA VAL A 30 -17.23 -16.08 -4.57
C VAL A 30 -16.19 -14.99 -4.80
N ALA A 31 -16.37 -14.19 -5.85
CA ALA A 31 -15.56 -13.00 -6.05
C ALA A 31 -15.62 -12.14 -4.79
N HIS A 32 -14.51 -12.03 -4.05
CA HIS A 32 -14.39 -11.04 -2.98
C HIS A 32 -14.10 -9.67 -3.61
N GLN A 33 -14.93 -9.28 -4.58
CA GLN A 33 -15.08 -7.90 -4.99
C GLN A 33 -16.40 -7.45 -4.38
N VAL A 34 -16.36 -7.05 -3.11
CA VAL A 34 -17.33 -6.07 -2.63
C VAL A 34 -17.01 -4.77 -3.35
N SER A 35 -17.40 -4.70 -4.62
CA SER A 35 -17.70 -3.43 -5.28
C SER A 35 -19.07 -3.00 -4.77
N ALA A 36 -19.17 -2.76 -3.47
CA ALA A 36 -20.12 -1.77 -3.04
C ALA A 36 -19.55 -0.46 -3.59
N HIS A 37 -20.10 0.01 -4.71
CA HIS A 37 -20.16 1.44 -5.03
C HIS A 37 -21.00 2.19 -3.95
N GLY A 38 -20.81 1.84 -2.68
CA GLY A 38 -21.24 2.65 -1.56
C GLY A 38 -20.14 3.68 -1.41
N GLN A 39 -20.44 4.89 -1.85
CA GLN A 39 -19.64 6.08 -1.59
C GLN A 39 -19.57 6.32 -0.08
N ALA A 40 -18.76 5.54 0.62
CA ALA A 40 -18.22 5.97 1.89
C ALA A 40 -17.06 6.89 1.53
N GLU A 41 -17.36 8.18 1.41
CA GLU A 41 -16.34 9.22 1.40
C GLU A 41 -15.60 9.17 2.75
N ALA A 42 -14.63 8.26 2.88
CA ALA A 42 -13.55 8.52 3.81
C ALA A 42 -12.77 9.67 3.18
N HIS A 43 -13.07 10.89 3.61
CA HIS A 43 -12.37 12.10 3.22
C HIS A 43 -10.90 11.96 3.64
N PHE A 44 -10.09 11.43 2.73
CA PHE A 44 -8.64 11.58 2.76
C PHE A 44 -8.29 12.83 1.95
N PRO A 45 -7.46 13.74 2.47
CA PRO A 45 -7.21 15.05 1.88
C PRO A 45 -6.37 15.03 0.58
N PHE A 46 -6.18 13.87 -0.07
CA PHE A 46 -5.43 13.71 -1.33
C PHE A 46 -6.29 13.63 -2.59
N GLY A 47 -7.59 13.90 -2.49
CA GLY A 47 -8.56 13.70 -3.56
C GLY A 47 -9.28 12.35 -3.45
N SER A 48 -10.29 12.14 -4.28
CA SER A 48 -11.13 10.94 -4.29
C SER A 48 -10.29 9.69 -4.52
N ILE A 49 -10.11 8.90 -3.46
CA ILE A 49 -9.54 7.55 -3.50
C ILE A 49 -10.72 6.59 -3.59
N ASP A 50 -10.65 5.60 -4.49
CA ASP A 50 -11.54 4.43 -4.41
C ASP A 50 -11.20 3.67 -3.13
N VAL A 51 -11.91 3.98 -2.05
CA VAL A 51 -11.79 3.30 -0.77
C VAL A 51 -12.43 1.93 -0.94
N VAL A 52 -11.61 0.89 -1.07
CA VAL A 52 -12.10 -0.47 -0.83
C VAL A 52 -12.11 -0.67 0.70
N ASP A 53 -13.32 -0.60 1.23
CA ASP A 53 -13.78 -1.04 2.55
C ASP A 53 -13.41 -0.16 3.78
N VAL A 54 -14.32 0.75 4.13
CA VAL A 54 -14.50 1.24 5.52
C VAL A 54 -15.96 1.03 5.90
N VAL A 55 -16.31 -0.19 6.28
CA VAL A 55 -17.60 -0.47 6.94
C VAL A 55 -17.35 -0.79 8.43
N ARG A 56 -17.84 0.12 9.29
CA ARG A 56 -18.07 -0.02 10.76
C ARG A 56 -16.85 -0.01 11.70
N GLY A 57 -16.08 1.07 11.73
CA GLY A 57 -15.33 1.48 12.94
C GLY A 57 -14.29 0.49 13.48
N ARG A 58 -13.90 -0.49 12.66
CA ARG A 58 -12.76 -1.38 12.85
C ARG A 58 -11.89 -1.18 11.63
N ILE A 59 -10.60 -0.92 11.82
CA ILE A 59 -9.65 -1.01 10.71
C ILE A 59 -9.71 -2.47 10.25
N ALA A 60 -10.38 -2.74 9.13
CA ALA A 60 -10.39 -4.07 8.55
C ALA A 60 -8.93 -4.46 8.26
N PRO A 61 -8.45 -5.63 8.71
CA PRO A 61 -7.14 -6.09 8.28
C PRO A 61 -7.13 -6.18 6.75
N GLY A 62 -6.25 -5.43 6.09
CA GLY A 62 -6.07 -5.51 4.64
C GLY A 62 -6.58 -4.34 3.80
N VAL A 63 -6.88 -3.17 4.39
CA VAL A 63 -7.15 -1.97 3.57
C VAL A 63 -5.92 -1.63 2.73
N THR A 64 -6.07 -1.63 1.41
CA THR A 64 -5.04 -1.21 0.46
C THR A 64 -5.47 0.10 -0.17
N TRP A 65 -4.63 1.12 -0.07
CA TRP A 65 -4.87 2.41 -0.73
C TRP A 65 -4.09 2.48 -2.03
N ARG A 66 -4.75 2.97 -3.07
CA ARG A 66 -4.09 3.34 -4.33
C ARG A 66 -3.89 4.85 -4.37
N LEU A 67 -2.65 5.28 -4.54
CA LEU A 67 -2.27 6.67 -4.72
C LEU A 67 -1.90 6.91 -6.20
N GLY A 68 -2.36 8.03 -6.76
CA GLY A 68 -2.09 8.43 -8.13
C GLY A 68 -3.12 7.93 -9.15
N THR A 69 -3.05 8.51 -10.35
CA THR A 69 -3.91 8.18 -11.49
C THR A 69 -3.13 8.31 -12.80
N VAL A 70 -3.68 7.76 -13.88
CA VAL A 70 -3.11 7.96 -15.21
C VAL A 70 -3.30 9.41 -15.61
N VAL A 71 -2.21 10.09 -15.95
CA VAL A 71 -2.22 11.49 -16.38
C VAL A 71 -1.43 11.65 -17.67
N ASP A 72 -1.95 12.43 -18.60
CA ASP A 72 -1.23 12.80 -19.82
C ASP A 72 -0.31 13.99 -19.54
N LYS A 73 0.82 13.69 -18.89
CA LYS A 73 1.86 14.67 -18.53
C LYS A 73 3.24 14.05 -18.75
N PRO A 74 4.28 14.88 -18.94
CA PRO A 74 5.65 14.37 -19.03
C PRO A 74 6.01 13.53 -17.81
N VAL A 75 6.65 12.37 -18.03
CA VAL A 75 7.03 11.40 -16.99
C VAL A 75 7.80 12.05 -15.83
N SER A 76 8.67 13.03 -16.12
CA SER A 76 9.42 13.77 -15.10
C SER A 76 8.50 14.54 -14.13
N ARG A 77 7.42 15.11 -14.64
CA ARG A 77 6.41 15.84 -13.85
C ARG A 77 5.54 14.88 -13.05
N VAL A 78 5.18 13.74 -13.63
CA VAL A 78 4.43 12.67 -12.95
C VAL A 78 5.22 12.19 -11.74
N ARG A 79 6.48 11.78 -11.92
CA ARG A 79 7.34 11.29 -10.83
C ARG A 79 7.54 12.29 -9.69
N ARG A 80 7.69 13.58 -10.03
CA ARG A 80 7.80 14.63 -9.00
C ARG A 80 6.51 14.78 -8.19
N THR A 81 5.36 14.67 -8.86
CA THR A 81 4.04 14.75 -8.22
C THR A 81 3.83 13.54 -7.31
N GLU A 82 4.05 12.33 -7.83
CA GLU A 82 3.95 11.08 -7.07
C GLU A 82 4.87 11.08 -5.84
N ALA A 83 6.11 11.56 -5.97
CA ALA A 83 7.03 11.65 -4.84
C ALA A 83 6.55 12.63 -3.77
N ALA A 84 5.99 13.78 -4.17
CA ALA A 84 5.43 14.74 -3.23
C ALA A 84 4.19 14.17 -2.53
N ASP A 85 3.32 13.48 -3.27
CA ASP A 85 2.11 12.87 -2.72
C ASP A 85 2.46 11.73 -1.74
N LEU A 86 3.49 10.94 -2.04
CA LEU A 86 4.01 9.92 -1.13
C LEU A 86 4.51 10.53 0.18
N GLY A 87 5.29 11.62 0.11
CA GLY A 87 5.75 12.34 1.31
C GLY A 87 4.60 12.85 2.17
N ARG A 88 3.58 13.46 1.54
CA ARG A 88 2.38 13.91 2.26
C ARG A 88 1.60 12.76 2.89
N ALA A 89 1.43 11.65 2.17
CA ALA A 89 0.71 10.50 2.68
C ALA A 89 1.37 9.93 3.93
N ILE A 90 2.70 9.79 3.92
CA ILE A 90 3.47 9.35 5.09
C ILE A 90 3.30 10.34 6.24
N ARG A 91 3.43 11.64 5.98
CA ARG A 91 3.28 12.65 7.03
C ARG A 91 1.89 12.62 7.67
N GLN A 92 0.84 12.43 6.86
CA GLN A 92 -0.50 12.28 7.37
C GLN A 92 -0.68 11.05 8.26
N ILE A 93 -0.10 9.88 7.90
CA ILE A 93 -0.17 8.68 8.75
C ILE A 93 0.38 8.99 10.16
N ILE A 94 1.50 9.71 10.22
CA ILE A 94 2.16 10.08 11.47
C ILE A 94 1.36 11.15 12.23
N ASP A 95 0.96 12.22 11.56
CA ASP A 95 0.31 13.38 12.19
C ASP A 95 -1.12 13.04 12.64
N ALA A 96 -1.81 12.14 11.93
CA ALA A 96 -3.12 11.60 12.33
C ALA A 96 -3.03 10.49 13.40
N GLY A 97 -1.81 10.11 13.82
CA GLY A 97 -1.60 9.17 14.93
C GLY A 97 -2.16 7.78 14.66
N TRP A 98 -2.03 7.27 13.42
CA TRP A 98 -2.59 5.97 13.04
C TRP A 98 -2.17 4.86 14.01
N LEU A 99 -3.12 4.04 14.45
CA LEU A 99 -2.83 2.94 15.36
C LEU A 99 -2.36 1.72 14.59
N ILE A 100 -1.21 1.19 14.98
CA ILE A 100 -0.68 -0.09 14.52
C ILE A 100 -0.54 -1.05 15.69
N ARG A 101 -0.62 -2.35 15.42
CA ARG A 101 -0.35 -3.38 16.42
C ARG A 101 1.14 -3.63 16.51
N ASP A 102 1.69 -3.42 17.70
CA ASP A 102 3.09 -3.70 17.97
C ASP A 102 3.37 -5.21 17.91
N ARG A 103 4.45 -5.60 17.22
CA ARG A 103 4.75 -7.01 16.95
C ARG A 103 5.10 -7.78 18.21
N GLU A 104 5.79 -7.15 19.17
CA GLU A 104 6.28 -7.79 20.39
C GLU A 104 5.19 -7.77 21.46
N THR A 105 4.68 -6.59 21.79
CA THR A 105 3.74 -6.42 22.90
C THR A 105 2.30 -6.76 22.53
N LYS A 106 1.98 -6.86 21.23
CA LYS A 106 0.62 -7.05 20.66
C LYS A 106 -0.38 -5.94 21.00
N GLN A 107 0.06 -4.87 21.65
CA GLN A 107 -0.75 -3.70 21.99
C GLN A 107 -0.84 -2.74 20.80
N LEU A 108 -1.89 -1.91 20.78
CA LEU A 108 -2.01 -0.83 19.81
C LEU A 108 -1.16 0.36 20.25
N ARG A 109 -0.45 0.95 19.28
CA ARG A 109 0.33 2.18 19.47
C ARG A 109 0.28 3.04 18.21
N THR A 110 0.63 4.31 18.34
CA THR A 110 0.78 5.18 17.18
C THR A 110 1.90 4.72 16.25
N ALA A 111 1.68 4.91 14.95
CA ALA A 111 2.65 4.68 13.90
C ALA A 111 3.83 5.64 14.05
N ARG A 112 5.02 5.15 13.74
CA ARG A 112 6.27 5.91 13.67
C ARG A 112 6.84 5.76 12.25
N PHE A 113 7.71 6.67 11.81
CA PHE A 113 8.33 6.58 10.49
C PHE A 113 9.01 5.23 10.22
N ARG A 114 9.65 4.65 11.25
CA ARG A 114 10.29 3.33 11.17
C ARG A 114 9.35 2.16 10.89
N ASP A 115 8.04 2.36 11.05
CA ASP A 115 7.03 1.34 10.79
C ASP A 115 6.58 1.34 9.31
N ILE A 116 7.06 2.29 8.51
CA ILE A 116 6.69 2.47 7.11
C ILE A 116 7.83 1.96 6.22
N CYS A 117 7.49 1.16 5.22
CA CYS A 117 8.41 0.64 4.22
C CYS A 117 7.91 1.03 2.82
N ILE A 118 8.80 1.57 1.98
CA ILE A 118 8.50 1.86 0.57
C ILE A 118 9.16 0.76 -0.27
N LEU A 119 8.34 -0.05 -0.93
CA LEU A 119 8.81 -1.09 -1.84
C LEU A 119 8.79 -0.56 -3.26
N MET A 120 9.91 -0.70 -3.96
CA MET A 120 10.07 -0.29 -5.35
C MET A 120 10.43 -1.49 -6.21
N ALA A 121 9.73 -1.68 -7.33
CA ALA A 121 10.04 -2.76 -8.27
C ALA A 121 11.41 -2.57 -8.93
N THR A 122 11.78 -1.32 -9.24
CA THR A 122 13.09 -0.93 -9.78
C THR A 122 13.58 0.33 -9.09
N ARG A 123 14.89 0.65 -9.17
CA ARG A 123 15.46 1.90 -8.62
C ARG A 123 15.08 3.16 -9.42
N THR A 124 14.30 3.00 -10.49
CA THR A 124 13.87 4.11 -11.34
C THR A 124 12.95 5.04 -10.55
N GLY A 125 13.28 6.33 -10.48
CA GLY A 125 12.49 7.30 -9.72
C GLY A 125 12.92 7.51 -8.27
N LEU A 126 13.93 6.76 -7.79
CA LEU A 126 14.40 6.84 -6.40
C LEU A 126 14.79 8.27 -5.99
N GLN A 127 15.56 8.96 -6.84
CA GLN A 127 15.98 10.34 -6.56
C GLN A 127 14.77 11.30 -6.41
N GLN A 128 13.71 11.11 -7.20
CA GLN A 128 12.51 11.93 -7.07
C GLN A 128 11.81 11.65 -5.75
N ILE A 129 11.73 10.39 -5.33
CA ILE A 129 11.18 10.00 -4.02
C ILE A 129 12.00 10.62 -2.90
N GLU A 130 13.33 10.51 -2.92
CA GLU A 130 14.22 11.10 -1.91
C GLU A 130 14.02 12.62 -1.77
N ILE A 131 13.87 13.33 -2.90
CA ILE A 131 13.53 14.76 -2.91
C ILE A 131 12.15 15.01 -2.28
N GLY A 132 11.14 14.21 -2.62
CA GLY A 132 9.79 14.34 -2.08
C GLY A 132 9.71 14.09 -0.58
N LEU A 133 10.41 13.07 -0.09
CA LEU A 133 10.51 12.76 1.33
C LEU A 133 11.23 13.88 2.09
N THR A 134 12.35 14.38 1.55
CA THR A 134 13.09 15.50 2.14
C THR A 134 12.23 16.77 2.20
N ALA A 135 11.52 17.10 1.12
CA ALA A 135 10.64 18.26 1.07
C ALA A 135 9.45 18.16 2.06
N ALA A 136 9.06 16.95 2.45
CA ALA A 136 7.99 16.69 3.40
C ALA A 136 8.49 16.47 4.84
N ASP A 137 9.79 16.66 5.11
CA ASP A 137 10.43 16.40 6.40
C ASP A 137 10.22 14.94 6.88
N VAL A 138 10.25 14.00 5.93
CA VAL A 138 10.14 12.56 6.20
C VAL A 138 11.53 11.95 6.24
N PRO A 139 12.01 11.46 7.40
CA PRO A 139 13.30 10.80 7.48
C PRO A 139 13.25 9.45 6.77
N TYR A 140 14.31 9.12 6.03
CA TYR A 140 14.40 7.85 5.32
C TYR A 140 15.80 7.24 5.43
N ARG A 141 15.85 5.92 5.23
CA ARG A 141 17.10 5.15 5.11
C ARG A 141 16.98 4.25 3.90
N GLY A 142 17.92 4.38 2.96
CA GLY A 142 18.03 3.43 1.85
C GLY A 142 18.51 2.06 2.36
N VAL A 143 17.76 0.99 2.10
CA VAL A 143 18.18 -0.39 2.36
C VAL A 143 18.42 -1.08 1.02
N GLY A 144 19.68 -1.00 0.57
CA GLY A 144 20.20 -1.64 -0.65
C GLY A 144 21.70 -1.32 -0.73
N GLY A 145 22.53 -2.36 -0.78
CA GLY A 145 23.97 -2.28 -0.48
C GLY A 145 24.80 -1.31 -1.33
N ALA A 146 25.83 -0.75 -0.68
CA ALA A 146 26.93 0.12 -1.19
C ALA A 146 26.47 1.47 -1.77
N LEU A 147 26.90 2.64 -1.28
CA LEU A 147 28.28 3.05 -1.02
C LEU A 147 28.30 4.23 -0.01
N VAL A 148 29.16 4.13 1.01
CA VAL A 148 29.65 5.26 1.82
C VAL A 148 30.68 6.05 0.99
N ALA A 149 30.30 6.50 -0.21
CA ALA A 149 31.16 7.37 -1.03
C ALA A 149 30.32 8.15 -2.05
N ALA A 150 29.60 9.16 -1.55
CA ALA A 150 29.13 10.30 -2.35
C ALA A 150 28.76 11.54 -1.51
N THR A 151 29.16 11.63 -0.24
CA THR A 151 29.28 12.93 0.44
C THR A 151 30.67 13.46 0.15
N ALA A 152 30.77 14.27 -0.90
CA ALA A 152 31.88 15.18 -1.09
C ALA A 152 31.79 16.32 -0.05
N GLU A 153 32.02 15.99 1.22
CA GLU A 153 32.32 16.93 2.30
C GLU A 153 33.67 16.55 2.94
N ILE A 154 34.73 16.53 2.11
CA ILE A 154 36.07 16.91 2.55
C ILE A 154 36.62 17.84 1.46
N ARG A 155 36.23 19.12 1.53
CA ARG A 155 37.08 20.21 1.08
C ARG A 155 37.11 21.21 2.22
N ASP A 156 38.33 21.49 2.66
CA ASP A 156 38.75 22.20 3.88
C ASP A 156 38.50 21.46 5.19
N LEU A 157 39.49 20.67 5.60
CA LEU A 157 40.42 21.03 6.69
C LEU A 157 41.76 20.29 6.50
#